data_AF-A0A7C4YRM0-F1
#
_entry.id   AF-A0A7C4YRM0-F1
#
_cell.length_a   1.000
_cell.length_b   1.000
_cell.length_c   1.000
_cell.angle_alpha   90.00
_cell.angle_beta   90.00
_cell.angle_gamma   90.00
#
_symmetry.space_group_name_H-M   'P 1'
#
loop_
_entity.id
_entity.type
_entity.pdbx_description
1 polymer ?
#
loop_
_entity_poly.entity_id
_entity_poly.type
_entity_poly.pdbx_seq_one_letter_code
_entity_poly.pdbx_strand_id
1 'polypeptide(L)' 'DLCRHVCPTGLYPPEEIDTAGCIRCMECLKACPHGALQSCATGTSCTERSHA' A
#
# COMPACT_ATOMS: atom_id res chain seq x y z
N ASP A 1 -10.19 0.23 8.36
CA ASP A 1 -9.32 0.79 7.33
C ASP A 1 -9.78 0.38 5.94
N LEU A 2 -10.06 1.34 5.05
CA LEU A 2 -10.63 1.10 3.72
C LEU A 2 -9.72 0.20 2.88
N CYS A 3 -8.41 0.40 2.96
CA CYS A 3 -7.41 -0.35 2.20
C CYS A 3 -7.42 -1.85 2.53
N ARG A 4 -7.68 -2.22 3.80
CA ARG A 4 -7.81 -3.62 4.22
C ARG A 4 -9.12 -4.26 3.74
N HIS A 5 -10.20 -3.50 3.70
CA HIS A 5 -11.52 -4.02 3.30
C HIS A 5 -11.61 -4.32 1.79
N VAL A 6 -10.90 -3.55 0.98
CA VAL A 6 -10.87 -3.74 -0.48
C VAL A 6 -9.78 -4.72 -0.94
N CYS A 7 -8.85 -5.09 -0.04
CA CYS A 7 -7.78 -6.00 -0.39
C CYS A 7 -8.34 -7.43 -0.45
N PRO A 8 -8.29 -8.11 -1.62
CA PRO A 8 -8.83 -9.46 -1.75
C PRO A 8 -8.05 -10.50 -0.94
N THR A 9 -6.80 -10.21 -0.59
CA THR A 9 -5.96 -11.05 0.27
C THR A 9 -6.02 -10.64 1.75
N GLY A 10 -6.82 -9.62 2.10
CA GLY A 10 -7.00 -9.15 3.47
C GLY A 10 -5.80 -8.39 4.07
N LEU A 11 -4.79 -8.07 3.26
CA LEU A 11 -3.62 -7.32 3.68
C LEU A 11 -3.97 -5.86 3.99
N TYR A 12 -3.09 -5.19 4.72
CA TYR A 12 -3.06 -3.74 4.89
C TYR A 12 -1.93 -3.11 4.04
N PRO A 13 -2.22 -2.64 2.81
CA PRO A 13 -1.23 -2.17 1.86
C PRO A 13 -0.23 -1.10 2.36
N PRO A 14 -0.57 -0.14 3.24
CA PRO A 14 0.41 0.82 3.74
C PRO A 14 1.65 0.19 4.43
N GLU A 15 1.51 -1.04 4.96
CA GLU A 15 2.58 -1.76 5.66
C GLU A 15 2.96 -3.08 4.98
N GLU A 16 2.00 -3.74 4.31
CA GLU A 16 2.13 -5.11 3.84
C GLU A 16 2.28 -5.23 2.30
N ILE A 17 2.44 -4.12 1.58
CA ILE A 17 2.48 -4.11 0.10
C ILE A 17 3.71 -4.81 -0.49
N ASP A 18 4.81 -4.86 0.26
CA ASP A 18 6.06 -5.54 -0.15
C ASP A 18 6.11 -7.01 0.26
N THR A 19 5.06 -7.51 0.94
CA THR A 19 4.98 -8.92 1.33
C THR A 19 4.61 -9.81 0.15
N ALA A 20 4.96 -11.10 0.24
CA ALA A 20 4.58 -12.11 -0.75
C ALA A 20 3.06 -12.32 -0.87
N GLY A 21 2.27 -11.87 0.11
CA GLY A 21 0.80 -11.93 0.04
C GLY A 21 0.18 -10.87 -0.87
N CYS A 22 0.94 -9.85 -1.29
CA CYS A 22 0.47 -8.82 -2.17
C CYS A 22 0.49 -9.31 -3.63
N ILE A 23 -0.68 -9.68 -4.16
CA ILE A 23 -0.82 -10.13 -5.55
C ILE A 23 -0.81 -8.97 -6.57
N ARG A 24 -0.53 -7.74 -6.11
CA ARG A 24 -0.46 -6.52 -6.93
C ARG A 24 -1.70 -6.29 -7.82
N CYS A 25 -2.89 -6.59 -7.29
CA CYS A 25 -4.17 -6.39 -7.98
C CYS A 25 -4.56 -4.91 -8.17
N MET A 26 -3.90 -3.98 -7.45
CA MET A 26 -4.14 -2.54 -7.47
C MET A 26 -5.53 -2.07 -6.99
N GLU A 27 -6.35 -2.93 -6.38
CA GLU A 27 -7.68 -2.56 -5.87
C GLU A 27 -7.61 -1.48 -4.78
N CYS A 28 -6.60 -1.56 -3.91
CA CYS A 28 -6.37 -0.55 -2.89
C CYS A 28 -6.02 0.83 -3.48
N LEU A 29 -5.33 0.89 -4.63
CA LEU A 29 -5.04 2.16 -5.32
C LEU A 29 -6.29 2.78 -5.94
N LYS A 30 -7.25 1.96 -6.40
CA LYS A 30 -8.51 2.44 -6.96
C LYS A 30 -9.47 2.95 -5.89
N ALA A 31 -9.53 2.23 -4.76
CA ALA A 31 -10.48 2.54 -3.71
C ALA A 31 -9.99 3.65 -2.78
N CYS A 32 -8.68 3.81 -2.60
CA CYS A 32 -8.17 4.80 -1.67
C CYS A 32 -8.29 6.22 -2.27
N PRO A 33 -9.03 7.14 -1.63
CA PRO A 33 -9.16 8.51 -2.12
C PRO A 33 -7.81 9.22 -2.02
N HIS A 34 -7.12 9.32 -3.17
CA HIS A 34 -5.90 10.09 -3.44
C HIS A 34 -4.82 10.13 -2.34
N GLY A 35 -3.76 9.32 -2.52
CA GLY A 35 -2.44 9.60 -1.94
C GLY A 35 -2.03 8.80 -0.70
N ALA A 36 -2.88 7.94 -0.14
CA ALA A 36 -2.48 7.14 1.04
C ALA A 36 -1.42 6.07 0.73
N LEU A 37 -1.35 5.64 -0.53
CA LEU A 37 -0.39 4.64 -1.00
C LEU A 37 0.61 5.31 -1.93
N GLN A 38 1.66 5.90 -1.37
CA GLN A 38 2.83 6.31 -2.15
C GLN A 38 3.64 5.05 -2.50
N SER A 39 3.54 4.60 -3.75
CA SER A 39 4.46 3.65 -4.33
C SER A 39 5.81 4.33 -4.58
N CYS A 40 6.87 3.85 -3.96
CA CYS A 40 8.26 4.23 -4.30
C CYS A 40 8.59 3.72 -5.71
N ALA A 41 8.24 4.48 -6.76
CA ALA A 41 8.49 4.13 -8.15
C ALA A 41 9.73 4.81 -8.77
N THR A 42 10.55 5.48 -7.97
CA THR A 42 11.81 6.07 -8.42
C THR A 42 12.86 5.84 -7.34
N GLY A 43 13.94 5.15 -7.69
CA GLY A 43 14.90 4.54 -6.78
C GLY A 43 15.75 5.47 -5.90
N THR A 44 15.15 6.37 -5.12
CA THR A 44 15.92 7.22 -4.20
C THR A 44 15.23 7.80 -2.96
N SER A 45 14.07 7.32 -2.49
CA SER A 45 13.65 7.64 -1.10
C SER A 45 12.47 6.80 -0.60
N CYS A 46 12.73 5.55 -0.20
CA CYS A 46 11.90 4.83 0.77
C CYS A 46 12.61 4.82 2.14
N THR A 47 13.39 5.87 2.44
CA THR A 47 13.94 6.07 3.78
C THR A 47 12.90 6.83 4.59
N GLU A 48 12.45 6.16 5.66
CA GLU A 48 11.71 6.66 6.83
C GLU A 48 10.42 7.46 6.59
N ARG A 49 9.30 6.73 6.49
CA ARG A 49 8.04 7.23 7.05
C ARG A 49 8.16 7.12 8.58
N SER A 50 8.74 8.14 9.20
CA SER A 50 8.65 8.36 10.64
C SER A 50 7.18 8.44 11.05
N HIS A 51 6.65 7.32 11.54
CA HIS A 51 5.49 7.35 12.42
C HIS A 51 6.00 7.23 13.85
N ALA A 52 6.30 8.41 14.42
CA ALA A 52 6.70 8.68 15.82
C ALA A 52 8.07 8.15 16.28
#